data_AF-A0A1Q9NV85-F1
#
_entry.id   AF-A0A1Q9NV85-F1
#
_cell.length_a   1.000
_cell.length_b   1.000
_cell.length_c   1.000
_cell.angle_alpha   90.00
_cell.angle_beta   90.00
_cell.angle_gamma   90.00
#
_symmetry.space_group_name_H-M   'P 1'
#
loop_
_entity.id
_entity.type
_entity.pdbx_description
1 polymer ?
#
loop_
_entity_poly.entity_id
_entity_poly.type
_entity_poly.pdbx_seq_one_letter_code
_entity_poly.pdbx_strand_id
1 'polypeptide(L)' 'MKKISFQSILRPFKTLKDVPMKSIYRLYEKRLWSEIKNFKNPPHHLAIILDGNRRYARKLGKETKEGHDFGVENYFLVT' A
#
# COMPACT_ATOMS: atom_id res chain seq x y z
N MET A 1 14.57 -50.11 1.49
CA MET A 1 14.15 -49.37 2.70
C MET A 1 13.99 -47.89 2.34
N LYS A 2 12.75 -47.36 2.31
CA LYS A 2 12.47 -45.95 2.01
C LYS A 2 12.92 -45.09 3.19
N LYS A 3 13.99 -44.30 3.03
CA LYS A 3 14.32 -43.21 3.96
C LYS A 3 13.29 -42.11 3.75
N ILE A 4 12.22 -42.14 4.54
CA ILE A 4 11.23 -41.06 4.59
C ILE A 4 11.95 -39.86 5.21
N SER A 5 12.14 -38.79 4.44
CA SER A 5 12.84 -37.60 4.91
C SER A 5 11.99 -36.89 5.97
N PHE A 6 12.51 -36.81 7.18
CA PHE A 6 11.89 -36.14 8.34
C PHE A 6 11.64 -34.64 8.12
N GLN A 7 12.11 -34.08 6.99
CA GLN A 7 12.03 -32.66 6.65
C GLN A 7 10.64 -32.22 6.17
N SER A 8 9.71 -33.15 5.89
CA SER A 8 8.36 -32.81 5.42
C SER A 8 7.32 -32.60 6.52
N ILE A 9 7.66 -32.83 7.80
CA ILE A 9 6.68 -32.85 8.91
C ILE A 9 6.66 -31.54 9.73
N LEU A 10 7.66 -30.67 9.60
CA LEU A 10 7.81 -29.49 10.47
C LEU A 10 7.73 -28.13 9.75
N ARG A 11 6.69 -27.92 8.93
CA ARG A 11 6.28 -26.56 8.54
C ARG A 11 4.81 -26.26 8.86
N PRO A 12 4.37 -26.30 10.13
CA PRO A 12 2.98 -25.96 10.47
C PRO A 12 2.70 -24.44 10.50
N PHE A 13 3.72 -23.59 10.38
CA PHE A 13 3.54 -22.14 10.40
C PHE A 13 3.60 -21.56 8.99
N LYS A 14 2.43 -21.21 8.43
CA LYS A 14 2.33 -20.19 7.38
C LYS A 14 3.04 -18.95 7.90
N THR A 15 4.08 -18.53 7.20
CA THR A 15 4.81 -17.32 7.55
C THR A 15 3.95 -16.09 7.25
N LEU A 16 4.13 -14.98 7.95
CA LEU A 16 3.45 -13.70 7.68
C LEU A 16 3.59 -13.23 6.21
N LYS A 17 4.57 -13.75 5.47
CA LYS A 17 4.80 -13.51 4.05
C LYS A 17 3.74 -14.14 3.13
N ASP A 18 2.99 -15.13 3.62
CA ASP A 18 2.04 -15.91 2.84
C ASP A 18 0.63 -15.33 2.85
N VAL A 19 0.39 -14.29 3.67
CA VAL A 19 -0.88 -13.58 3.63
C VAL A 19 -0.86 -12.67 2.40
N PRO A 20 -1.83 -12.78 1.47
CA PRO A 20 -1.90 -11.87 0.34
C PRO A 20 -2.16 -10.47 0.90
N MET A 21 -1.10 -9.65 0.98
CA MET A 21 -1.16 -8.28 1.49
C MET A 21 -2.27 -7.48 0.81
N LYS A 22 -2.50 -7.72 -0.48
CA LYS A 22 -3.60 -7.15 -1.26
C LYS A 22 -4.97 -7.42 -0.64
N SER A 23 -5.22 -8.61 -0.09
CA SER A 23 -6.50 -8.95 0.55
C SER A 23 -6.66 -8.28 1.90
N ILE A 24 -5.58 -8.17 2.70
CA ILE A 24 -5.60 -7.42 3.96
C ILE A 24 -5.87 -5.94 3.69
N TYR A 25 -5.13 -5.33 2.76
CA TYR A 25 -5.32 -3.92 2.38
C TYR A 25 -6.74 -3.67 1.90
N ARG A 26 -7.30 -4.55 1.05
CA ARG A 26 -8.68 -4.43 0.59
C ARG A 26 -9.71 -4.50 1.73
N LEU A 27 -9.49 -5.35 2.73
CA LEU A 27 -10.38 -5.42 3.90
C LEU A 27 -10.27 -4.15 4.75
N TYR A 28 -9.05 -3.66 4.95
CA TYR A 28 -8.77 -2.43 5.67
C TYR A 28 -9.42 -1.22 4.98
N GLU A 29 -9.26 -1.07 3.67
CA GLU A 29 -9.92 -0.04 2.85
C GLU A 29 -11.44 -0.10 2.96
N LYS A 30 -12.04 -1.30 2.90
CA LYS A 30 -13.49 -1.47 3.09
C LYS A 30 -13.96 -0.99 4.46
N ARG A 31 -13.19 -1.28 5.51
CA ARG A 31 -13.48 -0.83 6.87
C ARG A 31 -13.40 0.69 6.97
N LEU A 32 -12.30 1.29 6.50
CA LEU A 32 -12.13 2.75 6.46
C LEU A 32 -13.27 3.43 5.71
N TRP A 33 -13.68 2.87 4.57
CA TRP A 33 -14.82 3.40 3.81
C TRP A 33 -16.12 3.39 4.60
N SER A 34 -16.37 2.34 5.37
CA SER A 34 -17.55 2.28 6.23
C SER A 34 -17.49 3.33 7.34
N GLU A 35 -16.32 3.59 7.91
CA GLU A 35 -16.12 4.60 8.96
C GLU A 35 -16.37 6.02 8.40
N ILE A 36 -15.84 6.32 7.21
CA ILE A 36 -16.05 7.59 6.52
C ILE A 36 -17.53 7.80 6.15
N LYS A 37 -18.22 6.77 5.63
CA LYS A 37 -19.65 6.87 5.28
C LYS A 37 -20.55 7.11 6.47
N ASN A 38 -20.19 6.58 7.63
CA ASN A 38 -20.93 6.78 8.88
C ASN A 38 -20.58 8.11 9.58
N PHE A 39 -19.66 8.89 9.01
CA PHE A 39 -19.27 10.18 9.56
C PHE A 39 -20.40 11.20 9.32
N LYS A 40 -21.04 11.63 10.42
CA LYS A 40 -22.26 12.46 10.37
C LYS A 40 -22.10 13.81 9.64
N ASN A 41 -20.89 14.35 9.58
CA ASN A 41 -20.61 15.61 8.91
C ASN A 41 -19.23 15.58 8.23
N PRO A 42 -19.11 15.09 6.99
CA PRO A 42 -17.85 15.04 6.28
C PRO A 42 -17.35 16.45 5.92
N PRO A 43 -16.02 16.62 5.76
CA PRO A 43 -15.48 17.89 5.26
C PRO A 43 -15.98 18.14 3.83
N HIS A 44 -16.46 19.36 3.59
CA HIS A 44 -16.94 19.79 2.28
C HIS A 44 -15.82 20.34 1.39
N HIS A 45 -14.66 20.64 1.99
CA HIS A 45 -13.49 21.17 1.32
C HIS A 45 -12.26 20.38 1.77
N LEU A 46 -11.47 19.93 0.81
CA LEU A 46 -10.20 19.24 1.04
C LEU A 46 -9.13 19.95 0.22
N ALA A 47 -8.11 20.48 0.91
CA ALA A 47 -6.92 21.02 0.28
C ALA A 47 -5.74 20.08 0.58
N ILE A 48 -5.08 19.60 -0.47
CA ILE A 48 -3.92 18.69 -0.36
C ILE A 48 -2.69 19.44 -0.87
N ILE A 49 -1.67 19.56 -0.02
CA ILE A 49 -0.37 20.10 -0.41
C ILE A 49 0.54 18.91 -0.75
N LEU A 50 0.80 18.71 -2.04
CA LEU A 50 1.68 17.65 -2.53
C LEU A 50 3.15 18.07 -2.41
N ASP A 51 3.65 18.13 -1.18
CA ASP A 51 5.06 18.41 -0.90
C ASP A 51 5.89 17.12 -0.83
N GLY A 52 7.17 17.19 -1.22
CA GLY A 52 8.11 16.09 -1.15
C GLY A 52 8.40 15.38 -2.48
N ASN A 53 7.87 15.87 -3.60
CA ASN A 53 8.14 15.32 -4.94
C ASN A 53 9.64 15.19 -5.25
N ARG A 54 10.45 16.17 -4.81
CA ARG A 54 11.92 16.13 -4.91
C ARG A 54 12.57 14.99 -4.13
N ARG A 55 12.05 14.67 -2.92
CA ARG A 55 12.55 13.55 -2.10
C ARG A 55 12.11 12.21 -2.67
N TYR A 56 10.89 12.15 -3.18
CA TYR A 56 10.34 10.97 -3.85
C TYR A 56 11.15 10.59 -5.11
N ALA A 57 11.42 11.57 -5.98
CA ALA A 57 12.27 11.37 -7.17
C ALA A 57 13.66 10.83 -6.82
N ARG A 58 14.30 11.38 -5.78
CA ARG A 58 15.61 10.90 -5.31
C ARG A 58 15.57 9.47 -4.78
N LYS A 59 14.52 9.08 -4.05
CA LYS A 59 14.35 7.71 -3.54
C LYS A 59 14.16 6.70 -4.69
N LEU A 60 13.61 7.15 -5.81
CA LEU A 60 13.46 6.36 -7.04
C LEU A 60 14.71 6.37 -7.93
N GLY A 61 15.79 7.04 -7.53
CA GLY A 61 17.02 7.16 -8.33
C GLY A 61 16.87 8.02 -9.58
N LYS A 62 15.82 8.85 -9.63
CA LYS A 62 15.44 9.67 -10.77
C LYS A 62 15.89 11.12 -10.64
N GLU A 63 16.06 11.79 -11.77
CA GLU A 63 16.52 13.17 -11.78
C GLU A 63 15.45 14.10 -11.19
N THR A 64 15.87 15.13 -10.45
CA THR A 64 14.95 16.02 -9.71
C THR A 64 13.89 16.68 -10.62
N LYS A 65 14.21 16.83 -11.91
CA LYS A 65 13.34 17.41 -12.94
C LYS A 65 12.16 16.49 -13.29
N GLU A 66 12.35 15.16 -13.27
CA GLU A 66 11.26 14.19 -13.42
C GLU A 66 10.32 14.18 -12.20
N GLY A 67 10.78 14.66 -11.04
CA GLY A 67 9.97 14.77 -9.82
C GLY A 67 8.73 15.64 -9.96
N HIS A 68 8.74 16.64 -10.86
CA HIS A 68 7.57 17.49 -11.10
C HIS A 68 6.46 16.74 -11.85
N ASP A 69 6.81 15.87 -12.79
CA ASP A 69 5.85 15.06 -13.56
C ASP A 69 5.20 13.99 -12.67
N PHE A 70 5.96 13.36 -11.76
CA PHE A 70 5.41 12.40 -10.79
C PHE A 70 4.41 13.00 -9.82
N GLY A 71 4.56 14.28 -9.46
CA GLY A 71 3.60 14.97 -8.60
C GLY A 71 2.21 15.04 -9.25
N VAL A 72 2.20 15.31 -10.56
CA VAL A 72 0.96 15.39 -11.37
C VAL A 72 0.40 14.00 -11.66
N GLU A 73 1.25 13.04 -12.02
CA GLU A 73 0.82 11.66 -12.32
C GLU A 73 0.27 10.95 -11.07
N ASN A 74 0.92 11.10 -9.91
CA ASN A 74 0.41 10.51 -8.67
C ASN A 74 -0.95 11.10 -8.26
N TYR A 75 -1.20 12.39 -8.53
CA TYR A 75 -2.50 12.99 -8.27
C TYR A 75 -3.59 12.43 -9.19
N PHE A 76 -3.29 12.26 -10.49
CA PHE A 76 -4.21 11.68 -11.47
C PHE A 76 -4.54 10.21 -11.21
N LEU A 77 -3.63 9.45 -10.60
CA LEU A 77 -3.86 8.04 -10.26
C LEU A 77 -4.65 7.84 -8.95
N VAL A 78 -4.72 8.88 -8.10
CA VAL A 78 -5.41 8.85 -6.80
C VAL A 78 -6.81 9.49 -6.85
N THR A 79 -7.08 10.31 -7.88
CA THR A 79 -8.42 10.87 -8.16
C THR A 79 -9.27 9.88 -8.95
#